data_AF-A0A512BWW8-F1
#
_entry.id   AF-A0A512BWW8-F1
#
_cell.length_a   1.000
_cell.length_b   1.000
_cell.length_c   1.000
_cell.angle_alpha   90.00
_cell.angle_beta   90.00
_cell.angle_gamma   90.00
#
_symmetry.space_group_name_H-M   'P 1'
#
loop_
_entity.id
_entity.type
_entity.pdbx_description
1 polymer ?
#
loop_
_entity_poly.entity_id
_entity_poly.type
_entity_poly.pdbx_seq_one_letter_code
_entity_poly.pdbx_strand_id
1 'polypeptide(L)'
;MMHEPEKFDLAIVATRPPNNAGAPAAEGAEPRAGTEGNTGHPRTLQTQSRACVSPGLDRVRHAARQRKKEKATALMHHVTVDLLREAFQALERQAAPGVDSLTWQDYEANLEVNLQDLHHWVHRGSYRAKPVRRRFIPKPDGRQRPLG
;
A
#
# COMPACT_ATOMS: atom_id res chain seq x y z
N MET A 1 31.57 11.02 -43.92
CA MET A 1 31.88 9.77 -43.20
C MET A 1 30.77 9.55 -42.20
N MET A 2 29.80 8.71 -42.56
CA MET A 2 28.63 8.36 -41.75
C MET A 2 28.89 6.96 -41.18
N HIS A 3 28.64 6.76 -39.88
CA HIS A 3 28.62 5.43 -39.29
C HIS A 3 27.17 5.03 -39.02
N GLU A 4 26.78 3.95 -39.68
CA GLU A 4 25.51 3.22 -39.62
C GLU A 4 25.23 2.61 -38.23
N PRO A 5 23.96 2.33 -37.89
CA PRO A 5 23.56 1.53 -36.75
C PRO A 5 23.33 0.05 -37.15
N GLU A 6 24.01 -0.88 -36.48
CA GLU A 6 23.77 -2.32 -36.66
C GLU A 6 22.52 -2.80 -35.90
N LYS A 7 21.60 -3.39 -36.65
CA LYS A 7 20.52 -4.28 -36.20
C LYS A 7 21.04 -5.72 -36.13
N PHE A 8 20.51 -6.52 -35.22
CA PHE A 8 20.40 -7.97 -35.40
C PHE A 8 18.95 -8.40 -35.10
N ASP A 9 18.22 -8.71 -36.16
CA ASP A 9 17.00 -9.52 -36.13
C ASP A 9 17.40 -10.99 -36.34
N LEU A 10 16.75 -11.92 -35.64
CA LEU A 10 16.52 -13.27 -36.16
C LEU A 10 15.27 -13.87 -35.51
N ALA A 11 14.18 -13.79 -36.28
CA ALA A 11 12.93 -14.49 -36.05
C ALA A 11 13.07 -15.97 -36.45
N ILE A 12 12.46 -16.87 -35.68
CA ILE A 12 12.03 -18.18 -36.18
C ILE A 12 10.56 -18.37 -35.82
N VAL A 13 9.76 -18.41 -36.89
CA VAL A 13 8.35 -18.78 -36.96
C VAL A 13 8.23 -20.30 -36.99
N ALA A 14 7.24 -20.84 -36.29
CA ALA A 14 6.58 -22.08 -36.72
C ALA A 14 5.07 -21.95 -36.45
N THR A 15 4.27 -22.26 -37.46
CA THR A 15 2.81 -22.11 -37.51
C THR A 15 2.20 -23.40 -38.09
N ARG A 16 1.07 -23.85 -37.51
CA ARG A 16 -0.04 -24.68 -38.06
C ARG A 16 0.14 -26.21 -38.22
N PRO A 17 -0.95 -27.05 -38.27
CA PRO A 17 -2.27 -26.80 -38.90
C PRO A 17 -3.55 -27.26 -38.15
N PRO A 18 -4.76 -27.02 -38.73
CA PRO A 18 -6.08 -27.26 -38.11
C PRO A 18 -6.75 -28.57 -38.59
N ASN A 19 -7.74 -29.06 -37.85
CA ASN A 19 -8.74 -29.98 -38.39
C ASN A 19 -10.16 -29.48 -38.05
N ASN A 20 -10.99 -29.37 -39.10
CA ASN A 20 -12.42 -29.08 -39.06
C ASN A 20 -13.21 -30.39 -38.90
N ALA A 21 -14.30 -30.39 -38.13
CA ALA A 21 -15.59 -30.99 -38.50
C ALA A 21 -16.67 -30.79 -37.41
N GLY A 22 -17.82 -30.25 -37.80
CA GLY A 22 -19.14 -30.59 -37.24
C GLY A 22 -19.82 -29.62 -36.26
N ALA A 23 -20.81 -28.87 -36.74
CA ALA A 23 -21.99 -28.44 -35.97
C ALA A 23 -23.24 -29.12 -36.61
N PRO A 24 -24.48 -29.08 -36.05
CA PRO A 24 -24.99 -28.35 -34.87
C PRO A 24 -25.98 -29.15 -33.96
N ALA A 25 -26.37 -28.63 -32.79
CA ALA A 25 -27.71 -28.79 -32.19
C ALA A 25 -27.90 -27.81 -31.02
N ALA A 26 -29.10 -27.22 -30.94
CA ALA A 26 -29.46 -26.10 -30.07
C ALA A 26 -30.20 -26.55 -28.80
N GLU A 27 -29.89 -25.92 -27.65
CA GLU A 27 -30.73 -25.71 -26.46
C GLU A 27 -29.85 -24.83 -25.52
N GLY A 28 -30.22 -23.69 -24.96
CA GLY A 28 -31.51 -23.24 -24.46
C GLY A 28 -31.39 -23.01 -22.95
N ALA A 29 -30.72 -21.94 -22.48
CA ALA A 29 -30.92 -21.37 -21.13
C ALA A 29 -30.12 -20.07 -20.89
N GLU A 30 -30.86 -18.97 -20.93
CA GLU A 30 -30.81 -17.75 -20.11
C GLU A 30 -29.52 -16.89 -19.95
N PRO A 31 -29.64 -15.56 -20.16
CA PRO A 31 -28.55 -14.60 -19.97
C PRO A 31 -28.36 -14.30 -18.49
N ARG A 32 -27.20 -14.64 -17.94
CA ARG A 32 -26.80 -14.16 -16.60
C ARG A 32 -26.22 -12.76 -16.74
N ALA A 33 -26.97 -11.81 -16.19
CA ALA A 33 -26.65 -10.39 -16.13
C ALA A 33 -25.22 -10.13 -15.64
N GLY A 34 -24.47 -9.32 -16.39
CA GLY A 34 -23.23 -8.74 -15.93
C GLY A 34 -23.49 -7.91 -14.67
N THR A 35 -22.77 -8.21 -13.60
CA THR A 35 -22.84 -7.40 -12.39
C THR A 35 -22.10 -6.09 -12.65
N GLU A 36 -22.86 -5.02 -12.83
CA GLU A 36 -22.40 -3.64 -12.89
C GLU A 36 -21.52 -3.32 -11.66
N GLY A 37 -20.29 -2.87 -11.93
CA GLY A 37 -19.36 -2.45 -10.90
C GLY A 37 -19.83 -1.16 -10.25
N ASN A 38 -20.45 -1.25 -9.08
CA ASN A 38 -20.70 -0.09 -8.23
C ASN A 38 -19.40 0.32 -7.51
N THR A 39 -18.44 0.89 -8.24
CA THR A 39 -17.43 1.76 -7.64
C THR A 39 -18.07 3.13 -7.44
N GLY A 40 -19.00 3.20 -6.48
CA GLY A 40 -19.52 4.46 -5.98
C GLY A 40 -18.37 5.19 -5.31
N HIS A 41 -17.89 6.25 -5.95
CA HIS A 41 -17.04 7.26 -5.31
C HIS A 41 -17.79 7.76 -4.05
N PRO A 42 -17.23 7.70 -2.83
CA PRO A 42 -17.88 8.31 -1.69
C PRO A 42 -17.81 9.83 -1.90
N ARG A 43 -18.91 10.39 -2.39
CA ARG A 43 -19.15 11.82 -2.46
C ARG A 43 -19.52 12.31 -1.05
N THR A 44 -19.12 13.55 -0.80
CA THR A 44 -19.42 14.44 0.34
C THR A 44 -18.66 14.20 1.65
N LEU A 45 -17.61 15.02 1.79
CA LEU A 45 -17.09 15.53 3.05
C LEU A 45 -18.22 16.11 3.91
N GLN A 46 -18.34 15.66 5.15
CA GLN A 46 -19.10 16.38 6.17
C GLN A 46 -18.37 16.24 7.52
N THR A 47 -17.78 17.37 7.93
CA THR A 47 -17.04 17.64 9.19
C THR A 47 -15.57 17.19 9.24
N GLN A 48 -14.67 18.17 9.41
CA GLN A 48 -13.20 18.06 9.34
C GLN A 48 -12.53 17.40 10.57
N SER A 49 -13.27 16.80 11.51
CA SER A 49 -12.70 16.33 12.80
C SER A 49 -12.67 14.83 13.01
N ARG A 50 -12.93 14.03 11.97
CA ARG A 50 -12.74 12.58 12.04
C ARG A 50 -11.88 12.14 10.87
N ALA A 51 -10.67 11.67 11.21
CA ALA A 51 -9.68 11.12 10.28
C ALA A 51 -10.36 10.32 9.17
N CYS A 52 -9.95 10.57 7.92
CA CYS A 52 -10.19 9.64 6.84
C CYS A 52 -9.58 8.31 7.27
N VAL A 53 -10.43 7.36 7.66
CA VAL A 53 -10.01 5.98 7.79
C VAL A 53 -10.46 5.36 6.48
N SER A 54 -9.53 4.70 5.78
CA SER A 54 -9.91 3.99 4.57
C SER A 54 -11.11 3.07 4.87
N PRO A 55 -12.14 3.00 4.00
CA PRO A 55 -13.35 2.21 4.27
C PRO A 55 -13.05 0.76 4.66
N GLY A 56 -11.90 0.22 4.26
CA GLY A 56 -11.38 -1.08 4.68
C GLY A 56 -11.11 -1.16 6.19
N LEU A 57 -10.35 -0.23 6.76
CA LEU A 57 -10.00 -0.26 8.18
C LEU A 57 -11.20 0.03 9.10
N ASP A 58 -12.17 0.81 8.65
CA ASP A 58 -13.43 1.00 9.39
C ASP A 58 -14.25 -0.29 9.48
N ARG A 59 -14.27 -1.09 8.40
CA ARG A 59 -14.89 -2.42 8.42
C ARG A 59 -14.15 -3.36 9.36
N VAL A 60 -12.81 -3.35 9.35
CA VAL A 60 -12.01 -4.12 10.32
C VAL A 60 -12.36 -3.72 11.75
N ARG A 61 -12.43 -2.41 12.03
CA ARG A 61 -12.82 -1.88 13.35
C ARG A 61 -14.22 -2.30 13.76
N HIS A 62 -15.19 -2.24 12.84
CA HIS A 62 -16.55 -2.70 13.10
C HIS A 62 -16.58 -4.20 13.39
N ALA A 63 -15.93 -5.02 12.57
CA ALA A 63 -15.83 -6.46 12.76
C ALA A 63 -15.19 -6.82 14.10
N ALA A 64 -14.08 -6.17 14.46
CA ALA A 64 -13.39 -6.38 15.74
C ALA A 64 -14.27 -6.04 16.96
N ARG A 65 -15.17 -5.06 16.85
CA ARG A 65 -16.12 -4.71 17.93
C ARG A 65 -17.22 -5.75 18.10
N GLN A 66 -17.75 -6.27 17.00
CA GLN A 66 -18.84 -7.26 17.01
C GLN A 66 -18.34 -8.65 17.36
N ARG A 67 -17.17 -9.04 16.85
CA ARG A 67 -16.60 -10.38 16.93
C ARG A 67 -15.33 -10.38 17.77
N LYS A 68 -15.48 -10.10 19.08
CA LYS A 68 -14.36 -9.91 20.03
C LYS A 68 -13.42 -11.12 20.18
N LYS A 69 -13.88 -12.33 19.82
CA LYS A 69 -13.10 -13.58 19.94
C LYS A 69 -12.34 -13.93 18.65
N GLU A 70 -12.65 -13.28 17.53
CA GLU A 70 -12.03 -13.55 16.24
C GLU A 70 -10.70 -12.82 16.10
N LYS A 71 -9.75 -13.44 15.38
CA LYS A 71 -8.43 -12.87 15.10
C LYS A 71 -8.40 -12.35 13.66
N ALA A 72 -7.99 -11.11 13.47
CA ALA A 72 -7.69 -10.59 12.14
C ALA A 72 -6.37 -11.19 11.64
N THR A 73 -6.42 -12.00 10.59
CA THR A 73 -5.26 -12.73 10.06
C THR A 73 -4.63 -12.07 8.84
N ALA A 74 -5.39 -11.28 8.10
CA ALA A 74 -4.94 -10.62 6.87
C ALA A 74 -5.15 -9.11 6.97
N LEU A 75 -4.23 -8.38 7.59
CA LEU A 75 -4.30 -6.90 7.68
C LEU A 75 -3.35 -6.20 6.72
N MET A 76 -2.33 -6.90 6.24
CA MET A 76 -1.24 -6.30 5.45
C MET A 76 -1.73 -5.59 4.19
N HIS A 77 -2.76 -6.13 3.54
CA HIS A 77 -3.35 -5.57 2.33
C HIS A 77 -4.04 -4.22 2.54
N HIS A 78 -4.27 -3.79 3.79
CA HIS A 78 -4.78 -2.46 4.10
C HIS A 78 -3.69 -1.39 4.15
N VAL A 79 -2.41 -1.78 4.15
CA VAL A 79 -1.29 -0.83 4.10
C VAL A 79 -1.15 -0.34 2.66
N THR A 80 -1.76 0.81 2.36
CA THR A 80 -1.68 1.48 1.06
C THR A 80 -0.79 2.72 1.14
N VAL A 81 -0.29 3.20 -0.01
CA VAL A 81 0.48 4.45 -0.08
C VAL A 81 -0.32 5.62 0.49
N ASP A 82 -1.63 5.68 0.21
CA ASP A 82 -2.50 6.73 0.75
C ASP A 82 -2.59 6.68 2.29
N LEU A 83 -2.73 5.50 2.87
CA LEU A 83 -2.73 5.33 4.32
C LEU A 83 -1.37 5.72 4.93
N LEU A 84 -0.27 5.39 4.26
CA LEU A 84 1.06 5.81 4.70
C LEU A 84 1.22 7.34 4.63
N ARG A 85 0.61 7.99 3.62
CA ARG A 85 0.60 9.45 3.49
C ARG A 85 -0.20 10.11 4.63
N GLU A 86 -1.38 9.58 4.93
CA GLU A 86 -2.18 10.04 6.08
C GLU A 86 -1.41 9.85 7.41
N ALA A 87 -0.75 8.69 7.58
CA ALA A 87 0.07 8.42 8.74
C ALA A 87 1.24 9.40 8.86
N PHE A 88 1.90 9.74 7.75
CA PHE A 88 2.99 10.73 7.72
C PHE A 88 2.50 12.13 8.15
N GLN A 89 1.32 12.54 7.67
CA GLN A 89 0.73 13.83 8.05
C GLN A 89 0.30 13.89 9.52
N ALA A 90 -0.03 12.75 10.12
CA ALA A 90 -0.37 12.65 11.53
C ALA A 90 0.86 12.70 12.47
N LEU A 91 2.09 12.62 11.94
CA LEU A 91 3.31 12.71 12.74
C LEU A 91 3.55 14.13 13.26
N GLU A 92 4.19 14.23 14.43
CA GLU A 92 4.63 15.52 14.98
C GLU A 92 5.74 16.12 14.09
N ARG A 93 5.46 17.27 13.46
CA ARG A 93 6.39 17.91 12.51
C ARG A 93 7.72 18.37 13.13
N GLN A 94 7.74 18.59 14.44
CA GLN A 94 8.92 19.03 15.19
C GLN A 94 9.57 17.90 16.00
N ALA A 95 9.25 16.64 15.68
CA ALA A 95 9.86 15.50 16.33
C ALA A 95 11.39 15.51 16.18
N ALA A 96 12.09 15.12 17.25
CA ALA A 96 13.54 15.00 17.22
C ALA A 96 13.96 13.88 16.24
N PRO A 97 14.99 14.11 15.40
CA PRO A 97 15.43 13.12 14.44
C PRO A 97 16.07 11.90 15.11
N GLY A 98 15.93 10.75 14.43
CA GLY A 98 16.42 9.45 14.87
C GLY A 98 17.94 9.27 14.73
N VAL A 99 18.37 8.01 14.63
CA VAL A 99 19.79 7.64 14.43
C VAL A 99 20.31 8.09 13.06
N ASP A 100 19.43 8.21 12.08
CA ASP A 100 19.73 8.64 10.72
C ASP A 100 19.66 10.15 10.49
N SER A 101 19.42 10.93 11.56
CA SER A 101 19.35 12.38 11.52
C SER A 101 18.29 12.97 10.58
N LEU A 102 17.39 12.14 10.04
CA LEU A 102 16.37 12.55 9.09
C LEU A 102 15.24 13.28 9.83
N THR A 103 14.96 14.53 9.45
CA THR A 103 13.83 15.29 9.99
C THR A 103 12.56 15.04 9.19
N TRP A 104 11.44 15.51 9.72
CA TRP A 104 10.16 15.47 9.02
C TRP A 104 10.23 16.22 7.67
N GLN A 105 10.90 17.38 7.62
CA GLN A 105 11.07 18.16 6.39
C GLN A 105 11.96 17.45 5.37
N ASP A 106 13.04 16.81 5.83
CA ASP A 106 13.94 16.07 4.94
C ASP A 106 13.22 14.90 4.28
N TYR A 107 12.37 14.20 5.02
CA TYR A 107 11.55 13.10 4.49
C TYR A 107 10.47 13.61 3.52
N GLU A 108 9.87 14.77 3.83
CA GLU A 108 8.83 15.39 2.98
C GLU A 108 9.35 15.76 1.58
N ALA A 109 10.64 16.14 1.47
CA ALA A 109 11.22 16.60 0.21
C ALA A 109 11.04 15.62 -0.97
N ASN A 110 11.03 14.30 -0.69
CA ASN A 110 10.78 13.25 -1.68
C ASN A 110 9.63 12.33 -1.24
N LEU A 111 8.60 12.90 -0.61
CA LEU A 111 7.55 12.14 0.09
C LEU A 111 6.96 11.01 -0.76
N GLU A 112 6.53 11.31 -1.99
CA GLU A 112 5.81 10.32 -2.81
C GLU A 112 6.68 9.11 -3.16
N VAL A 113 7.93 9.34 -3.56
CA VAL A 113 8.90 8.27 -3.86
C VAL A 113 9.19 7.45 -2.59
N ASN A 114 9.45 8.13 -1.48
CA ASN A 114 9.73 7.49 -0.20
C ASN A 114 8.57 6.58 0.26
N LEU A 115 7.32 7.02 0.08
CA LEU A 115 6.14 6.23 0.44
C LEU A 115 5.93 5.02 -0.48
N GLN A 116 6.20 5.16 -1.77
CA GLN A 116 6.13 4.05 -2.73
C GLN A 116 7.19 2.98 -2.43
N ASP A 117 8.42 3.40 -2.16
CA ASP A 117 9.51 2.50 -1.78
C ASP A 117 9.22 1.81 -0.44
N LEU A 118 8.75 2.57 0.56
CA LEU A 118 8.35 2.03 1.86
C LEU A 118 7.25 0.99 1.69
N HIS A 119 6.20 1.30 0.93
CA HIS A 119 5.13 0.37 0.62
C HIS A 119 5.68 -0.90 -0.02
N HIS A 120 6.53 -0.77 -1.03
CA HIS A 120 7.15 -1.92 -1.71
C HIS A 120 7.96 -2.80 -0.75
N TRP A 121 8.82 -2.20 0.09
CA TRP A 121 9.64 -2.95 1.04
C TRP A 121 8.81 -3.61 2.15
N VAL A 122 7.78 -2.93 2.62
CA VAL A 122 6.88 -3.46 3.67
C VAL A 122 6.12 -4.66 3.12
N HIS A 123 5.53 -4.57 1.92
CA HIS A 123 4.82 -5.69 1.29
C HIS A 123 5.72 -6.85 0.88
N ARG A 124 6.98 -6.60 0.50
CA ARG A 124 7.98 -7.66 0.29
C ARG A 124 8.53 -8.27 1.58
N GLY A 125 8.26 -7.68 2.75
CA GLY A 125 8.87 -8.09 4.01
C GLY A 125 10.37 -7.80 4.10
N SER A 126 10.89 -6.93 3.25
CA SER A 126 12.31 -6.55 3.22
C SER A 126 12.62 -5.30 4.04
N TYR A 127 11.60 -4.60 4.55
CA TYR A 127 11.79 -3.43 5.40
C TYR A 127 12.51 -3.80 6.71
N ARG A 128 13.58 -3.06 7.02
CA ARG A 128 14.33 -3.18 8.27
C ARG A 128 14.32 -1.84 8.98
N ALA A 129 13.66 -1.79 10.13
CA ALA A 129 13.65 -0.59 10.97
C ALA A 129 15.05 -0.33 11.53
N LYS A 130 15.46 0.94 11.50
CA LYS A 130 16.71 1.39 12.13
C LYS A 130 16.57 1.31 13.66
N PRO A 131 17.69 1.15 14.40
CA PRO A 131 17.66 1.16 15.86
C PRO A 131 17.12 2.49 16.40
N VAL A 132 16.45 2.44 17.55
CA VAL A 132 15.91 3.64 18.20
C VAL A 132 17.04 4.40 18.90
N ARG A 133 17.03 5.72 18.74
CA ARG A 133 18.03 6.61 19.39
C ARG A 133 17.71 6.73 20.88
N ARG A 134 18.62 6.26 21.75
CA ARG A 134 18.46 6.39 23.21
C ARG A 134 18.62 7.85 23.65
N ARG A 135 17.70 8.31 24.49
CA ARG A 135 17.78 9.61 25.16
C ARG A 135 17.42 9.46 26.63
N PHE A 136 18.10 10.18 27.50
CA PHE A 136 17.84 10.14 28.93
C PHE A 136 17.14 11.42 29.37
N ILE A 137 16.00 11.27 30.06
CA ILE A 137 15.28 12.38 30.67
C ILE A 137 15.51 12.34 32.18
N PRO A 138 15.97 13.43 32.82
CA PRO A 138 16.15 13.48 34.26
C PRO A 138 14.80 13.37 34.98
N LYS A 139 14.77 12.60 36.07
CA LYS A 139 13.64 12.53 36.99
C LYS A 139 13.92 13.37 38.24
N PRO A 140 12.88 13.76 39.02
CA PRO A 140 13.05 14.49 40.27
C PRO A 140 13.88 13.75 41.34
N ASP A 141 13.93 12.43 41.28
CA ASP A 141 14.67 11.56 42.21
C ASP A 141 16.17 11.41 41.86
N GLY A 142 16.67 12.18 40.89
CA GLY A 142 18.06 12.12 40.41
C GLY A 142 18.36 10.96 39.45
N ARG A 143 17.40 10.06 39.21
CA ARG A 143 17.55 8.97 38.23
C ARG A 143 17.25 9.48 36.82
N GLN A 144 17.63 8.69 35.82
CA GLN A 144 17.32 8.99 34.42
C GLN A 144 16.28 8.00 33.87
N ARG A 145 15.29 8.51 33.14
CA ARG A 145 14.35 7.71 32.34
C ARG A 145 14.93 7.54 30.94
N PRO A 146 15.30 6.32 30.52
CA PRO A 146 15.64 6.08 29.13
C PRO A 146 14.38 6.19 28.27
N LEU A 147 14.51 6.90 27.17
CA LEU A 147 13.61 6.90 26.02
C LEU A 147 14.29 6.15 24.88
N GLY A 148 13.47 5.40 24.14
CA GLY A 148 13.91 4.56 23.04
C GLY A 148 13.99 3.10 23.41
#